data_AF-A0A8T6R8U7-F1
#
_entry.id   AF-A0A8T6R8U7-F1
#
_cell.length_a   1.000
_cell.length_b   1.000
_cell.length_c   1.000
_cell.angle_alpha   90.00
_cell.angle_beta   90.00
_cell.angle_gamma   90.00
#
_symmetry.space_group_name_H-M   'P 1'
#
loop_
_entity.id
_entity.type
_entity.pdbx_description
1 polymer ?
#
loop_
_entity_poly.entity_id
_entity_poly.type
_entity_poly.pdbx_seq_one_letter_code
_entity_poly.pdbx_strand_id
1 'polypeptide(L)'
;MDVDRIQHILTSLMILSFLIFGGLSIIILITNAPLSNGTVALPFAFLFVSMMTLITTGLIEEKPTTASRHVNQWLILCAFMVFVSALVFIFS
;
A
#
# COMPACT_ATOMS: atom_id res chain seq x y z
N MET A 1 -11.18 13.08 -18.18
CA MET A 1 -10.27 13.35 -17.05
C MET A 1 -9.53 12.05 -16.80
N ASP A 2 -8.22 12.07 -17.09
CA ASP A 2 -7.48 10.95 -17.67
C ASP A 2 -7.39 9.69 -16.79
N VAL A 3 -8.20 8.68 -17.14
CA VAL A 3 -8.13 7.32 -16.57
C VAL A 3 -6.73 6.75 -16.77
N ASP A 4 -6.10 7.02 -17.92
CA ASP A 4 -4.71 6.66 -18.22
C ASP A 4 -3.71 7.26 -17.23
N ARG A 5 -3.90 8.54 -16.85
CA ARG A 5 -3.04 9.20 -15.86
C ARG A 5 -3.23 8.57 -14.48
N ILE A 6 -4.47 8.28 -14.09
CA ILE A 6 -4.78 7.64 -12.80
C ILE A 6 -4.16 6.24 -12.72
N GLN A 7 -4.34 5.41 -13.76
CA GLN A 7 -3.73 4.10 -13.84
C GLN A 7 -2.20 4.18 -13.81
N HIS A 8 -1.60 5.10 -14.57
CA HIS A 8 -0.15 5.25 -14.58
C HIS A 8 0.40 5.61 -13.19
N ILE A 9 -0.26 6.53 -12.48
CA ILE A 9 0.12 6.92 -11.11
C ILE A 9 -0.03 5.74 -10.14
N LEU A 10 -1.16 5.03 -10.17
CA LEU A 10 -1.38 3.88 -9.29
C LEU A 10 -0.38 2.76 -9.56
N THR A 11 -0.10 2.44 -10.82
CA THR A 11 0.89 1.43 -11.18
C THR A 11 2.30 1.84 -10.73
N SER A 12 2.67 3.11 -10.89
CA SER A 12 3.94 3.63 -10.39
C SER A 12 4.02 3.53 -8.86
N LEU A 13 2.95 3.89 -8.16
CA LEU A 13 2.84 3.79 -6.70
C LEU A 13 2.96 2.35 -6.21
N MET A 14 2.32 1.40 -6.90
CA MET A 14 2.39 -0.02 -6.60
C MET A 14 3.82 -0.54 -6.70
N ILE A 15 4.52 -0.23 -7.79
CA ILE A 15 5.91 -0.63 -8.02
C ILE A 15 6.83 -0.01 -6.98
N LEU A 16 6.67 1.28 -6.69
CA LEU A 16 7.47 1.98 -5.68
C LEU A 16 7.26 1.36 -4.29
N SER A 17 6.02 1.09 -3.91
CA SER A 17 5.70 0.46 -2.62
C SER A 17 6.29 -0.94 -2.53
N PHE A 18 6.22 -1.71 -3.61
CA PHE A 18 6.82 -3.04 -3.68
C PHE A 18 8.35 -2.99 -3.57
N LEU A 19 8.98 -2.00 -4.22
CA LEU A 19 10.42 -1.78 -4.15
C LEU A 19 10.86 -1.43 -2.72
N ILE A 20 10.12 -0.57 -2.03
CA ILE A 20 10.39 -0.21 -0.63
C ILE A 20 10.23 -1.44 0.28
N PHE A 21 9.15 -2.21 0.11
CA PHE A 21 8.96 -3.47 0.84
C PHE A 21 10.14 -4.44 0.64
N GLY A 22 10.55 -4.66 -0.61
CA GLY A 22 11.67 -5.54 -0.94
C GLY A 22 12.98 -5.04 -0.32
N GLY A 23 13.27 -3.74 -0.46
CA GLY A 23 14.46 -3.13 0.13
C GLY A 23 14.51 -3.25 1.65
N LEU A 24 13.41 -2.93 2.33
CA LEU A 24 13.33 -3.06 3.80
C LEU A 24 13.46 -4.52 4.24
N SER A 25 12.81 -5.45 3.53
CA SER A 25 12.90 -6.88 3.85
C SER A 25 14.31 -7.43 3.69
N ILE A 26 15.03 -7.01 2.64
CA ILE A 26 16.44 -7.37 2.42
C ILE A 26 17.32 -6.79 3.54
N ILE A 27 17.11 -5.53 3.93
CA ILE A 27 17.87 -4.92 5.02
C ILE A 27 17.68 -5.71 6.32
N ILE A 28 16.44 -6.06 6.66
CA ILE A 28 16.13 -6.86 7.86
C ILE A 28 16.86 -8.21 7.82
N LEU A 29 16.85 -8.88 6.65
CA LEU A 29 17.50 -10.17 6.46
C LEU A 29 19.03 -10.08 6.62
N ILE A 30 19.67 -9.06 6.02
CA ILE A 30 21.12 -8.89 6.05
C ILE A 30 21.60 -8.47 7.45
N THR A 31 20.85 -7.59 8.11
CA THR A 31 21.24 -7.05 9.42
C THR A 31 20.93 -7.98 10.59
N ASN A 32 20.27 -9.12 10.36
CA ASN A 32 19.74 -10.00 11.41
C ASN A 32 18.97 -9.20 12.48
N ALA A 33 18.23 -8.17 12.04
CA ALA A 33 17.49 -7.32 12.93
C ALA A 33 16.43 -8.17 13.67
N PRO A 34 16.22 -7.96 14.99
CA PRO A 34 15.20 -8.70 15.70
C PRO A 34 13.83 -8.42 15.08
N LEU A 35 13.07 -9.49 14.81
CA LEU A 35 11.70 -9.44 14.30
C LEU A 35 10.74 -8.97 15.40
N SER A 36 10.88 -7.70 15.80
CA SER A 36 9.94 -7.02 16.68
C SER A 36 8.81 -6.40 15.86
N ASN A 37 7.69 -6.09 16.52
CA ASN A 37 6.56 -5.38 15.91
C ASN A 37 7.00 -4.09 15.18
N GLY A 38 7.97 -3.36 15.72
CA GLY A 38 8.49 -2.14 15.10
C GLY A 38 9.29 -2.39 13.82
N THR A 39 10.09 -3.46 13.79
CA THR A 39 10.94 -3.80 12.65
C THR A 39 10.12 -4.29 11.45
N VAL A 40 9.08 -5.08 11.70
CA VAL A 40 8.27 -5.68 10.63
C VAL A 40 7.12 -4.79 10.15
N ALA A 41 6.59 -3.91 11.00
CA ALA A 41 5.42 -3.08 10.67
C ALA A 41 5.60 -2.28 9.37
N LEU A 42 6.78 -1.67 9.17
CA LEU A 42 7.03 -0.81 8.04
C LEU A 42 7.04 -1.58 6.69
N PRO A 43 7.80 -2.67 6.51
CA PRO A 43 7.69 -3.51 5.31
C PRO A 43 6.26 -3.96 5.04
N PHE A 44 5.55 -4.47 6.04
CA PHE A 44 4.18 -4.96 5.86
C PHE A 44 3.19 -3.85 5.49
N ALA A 45 3.39 -2.61 5.97
CA ALA A 45 2.58 -1.47 5.55
C ALA A 45 2.77 -1.17 4.05
N PHE A 46 4.00 -1.19 3.54
CA PHE A 46 4.25 -0.99 2.12
C PHE A 46 3.74 -2.14 1.24
N LEU A 47 3.79 -3.38 1.74
CA LEU A 47 3.17 -4.52 1.10
C LEU A 47 1.65 -4.37 1.00
N PHE A 48 1.00 -3.92 2.08
CA PHE A 48 -0.43 -3.64 2.09
C PHE A 48 -0.81 -2.56 1.07
N VAL A 49 -0.08 -1.44 1.05
CA VAL A 49 -0.32 -0.36 0.07
C VAL A 49 -0.16 -0.88 -1.35
N SER A 50 0.88 -1.67 -1.64
CA SER A 50 1.11 -2.26 -2.95
C SER A 50 -0.05 -3.18 -3.36
N MET A 51 -0.50 -4.08 -2.48
CA MET A 51 -1.60 -5.00 -2.73
C MET A 51 -2.93 -4.27 -2.96
N MET A 52 -3.25 -3.30 -2.13
CA MET A 52 -4.47 -2.49 -2.28
C MET A 52 -4.46 -1.69 -3.58
N THR A 53 -3.28 -1.20 -3.98
CA THR A 53 -3.11 -0.49 -5.23
C THR A 53 -3.32 -1.42 -6.42
N LEU A 54 -2.78 -2.65 -6.39
CA LEU A 54 -2.99 -3.69 -7.41
C LEU A 54 -4.49 -4.02 -7.58
N ILE A 55 -5.20 -4.24 -6.48
CA ILE A 55 -6.65 -4.52 -6.50
C ILE A 55 -7.40 -3.34 -7.14
N THR A 56 -7.05 -2.11 -6.74
CA THR A 56 -7.70 -0.90 -7.26
C THR A 56 -7.42 -0.70 -8.75
N THR A 57 -6.19 -0.96 -9.21
CA THR A 57 -5.86 -0.90 -10.64
C THR A 57 -6.64 -1.93 -11.46
N GLY A 58 -6.80 -3.17 -10.94
CA GLY A 58 -7.59 -4.20 -11.60
C GLY A 58 -9.07 -3.82 -11.72
N LEU A 59 -9.65 -3.25 -10.65
CA LEU A 59 -11.03 -2.73 -10.68
C LEU A 59 -11.22 -1.59 -11.69
N ILE A 60 -10.21 -0.73 -11.86
CA ILE A 60 -10.24 0.37 -12.85
C ILE A 60 -10.17 -0.18 -14.27
N GLU A 61 -9.37 -1.23 -14.51
CA GLU A 61 -9.26 -1.89 -15.81
C GLU A 61 -10.60 -2.53 -16.22
N GLU A 62 -11.31 -3.17 -15.28
CA GLU A 62 -12.64 -3.73 -15.53
C GLU A 62 -13.73 -2.67 -15.73
N LYS A 63 -13.69 -1.57 -14.97
CA LYS A 63 -14.72 -0.49 -15.00
C LYS A 63 -14.08 0.90 -14.98
N PRO A 64 -13.61 1.40 -16.13
CA PRO A 64 -12.89 2.68 -16.21
C PRO A 64 -13.78 3.89 -15.91
N THR A 65 -15.10 3.79 -16.14
CA THR A 65 -16.06 4.87 -15.88
C THR A 65 -16.19 5.23 -14.40
N THR A 66 -15.82 4.32 -13.49
CA THR A 66 -15.85 4.51 -12.03
C THR A 66 -14.48 4.71 -11.40
N ALA A 67 -13.44 4.97 -12.21
CA ALA A 67 -12.05 5.06 -11.72
C ALA A 67 -11.86 6.02 -10.54
N SER A 68 -12.42 7.22 -10.61
CA SER A 68 -12.35 8.21 -9.52
C SER A 68 -12.95 7.68 -8.20
N ARG A 69 -14.05 6.92 -8.27
CA ARG A 69 -14.68 6.32 -7.09
C ARG A 69 -13.79 5.24 -6.49
N HIS A 70 -13.17 4.40 -7.32
CA HIS A 70 -12.25 3.35 -6.87
C HIS A 70 -11.00 3.94 -6.19
N VAL A 71 -10.42 5.01 -6.75
CA VAL A 71 -9.29 5.71 -6.10
C VAL A 71 -9.69 6.33 -4.77
N ASN A 72 -10.88 6.93 -4.69
CA ASN A 72 -11.36 7.50 -3.44
C ASN A 72 -11.60 6.41 -2.37
N GLN A 73 -12.18 5.27 -2.76
CA GLN A 73 -12.33 4.11 -1.87
C GLN A 73 -10.98 3.57 -1.40
N TRP A 74 -10.00 3.49 -2.30
CA TRP A 74 -8.63 3.10 -1.97
C TRP A 74 -8.00 4.05 -0.94
N LEU A 75 -8.13 5.37 -1.13
CA LEU A 75 -7.66 6.38 -0.19
C LEU A 75 -8.32 6.23 1.20
N ILE A 76 -9.63 6.01 1.22
CA ILE A 76 -10.39 5.81 2.46
C ILE A 76 -9.91 4.54 3.19
N LEU A 77 -9.70 3.44 2.46
CA LEU A 77 -9.21 2.19 3.04
C LEU A 77 -7.79 2.32 3.59
N CYS A 78 -6.90 2.98 2.85
CA CYS A 78 -5.55 3.29 3.32
C CYS A 78 -5.58 4.15 4.59
N ALA A 79 -6.37 5.22 4.61
CA ALA A 79 -6.51 6.09 5.79
C ALA A 79 -7.12 5.35 6.99
N PHE A 80 -8.13 4.51 6.75
CA PHE A 80 -8.76 3.69 7.79
C PHE A 80 -7.75 2.70 8.38
N MET A 81 -6.95 2.03 7.55
CA MET A 81 -5.93 1.09 8.01
C MET A 81 -4.87 1.78 8.88
N VAL A 82 -4.44 3.00 8.50
CA VAL A 82 -3.52 3.82 9.30
C VAL A 82 -4.15 4.17 10.65
N PHE A 83 -5.42 4.56 10.66
CA PHE A 83 -6.13 4.88 11.89
C PHE A 83 -6.27 3.66 12.82
N VAL A 84 -6.66 2.50 12.27
CA VAL A 84 -6.73 1.24 13.02
C VAL A 84 -5.36 0.86 13.57
N SER A 85 -4.31 0.95 12.75
CA SER A 85 -2.93 0.65 13.18
C SER A 85 -2.48 1.57 14.31
N ALA A 86 -2.81 2.86 14.24
CA ALA A 86 -2.50 3.83 15.28
C ALA A 86 -3.26 3.52 16.58
N LEU A 87 -4.54 3.17 16.51
CA LEU A 87 -5.32 2.75 17.68
C LEU A 87 -4.73 1.49 18.31
N VAL A 88 -4.42 0.46 17.51
CA VAL A 88 -3.79 -0.76 18.01
C VAL A 88 -2.46 -0.45 18.69
N PHE A 89 -1.65 0.46 18.16
CA PHE A 89 -0.39 0.86 18.79
C PHE A 89 -0.59 1.60 20.13
N ILE A 90 -1.63 2.44 20.25
CA ILE A 90 -1.93 3.17 21.49
C ILE A 90 -2.47 2.23 22.59
N PHE A 91 -3.23 1.20 22.21
CA PHE A 91 -3.87 0.26 23.15
C PHE A 91 -3.15 -1.08 23.31
N SER A 92 -2.01 -1.28 22.64
CA SER A 92 -1.10 -2.44 22.78
C SER A 92 0.05 -2.14 23.74
#